data_AF-A0A0Q6QAV1-F1
#
_entry.id   AF-A0A0Q6QAV1-F1
#
_cell.length_a   1.000
_cell.length_b   1.000
_cell.length_c   1.000
_cell.angle_alpha   90.00
_cell.angle_beta   90.00
_cell.angle_gamma   90.00
#
_symmetry.space_group_name_H-M   'P 1'
#
loop_
_entity.id
_entity.type
_entity.pdbx_description
1 polymer ?
#
loop_
_entity_poly.entity_id
_entity_poly.type
_entity_poly.pdbx_seq_one_letter_code
_entity_poly.pdbx_strand_id
1 'polypeptide(L)'
;MAGNVVSFRVSDPLLRRLDKLAQVTRRDTSSLAQEAIADYLARQEAQMAAIDAAADAADKGDFVSHEAMSEWLGSWGSDEERQPPEIDVRKTRR
;
A
#
# COMPACT_ATOMS: atom_id res chain seq x y z
N MET A 1 -12.75 -6.78 27.87
CA MET A 1 -11.75 -7.37 26.96
C MET A 1 -10.41 -7.24 27.65
N ALA A 2 -9.72 -8.35 27.92
CA ALA A 2 -8.39 -8.30 28.53
C ALA A 2 -7.37 -7.75 27.51
N GLY A 3 -6.58 -6.75 27.90
CA GLY A 3 -5.51 -6.23 27.07
C GLY A 3 -4.28 -7.14 27.12
N ASN A 4 -3.67 -7.40 25.97
CA ASN A 4 -2.43 -8.15 25.88
C ASN A 4 -1.24 -7.20 26.05
N VAL A 5 -0.27 -7.56 26.90
CA VAL A 5 0.95 -6.77 27.10
C VAL A 5 2.07 -7.37 26.27
N VAL A 6 2.70 -6.54 25.42
CA VAL A 6 3.86 -6.90 24.62
C VAL A 6 5.02 -6.02 25.03
N SER A 7 6.18 -6.63 25.32
CA SER A 7 7.42 -5.92 25.64
C SER A 7 8.41 -6.11 24.50
N PHE A 8 8.92 -5.02 23.95
CA PHE A 8 9.93 -5.03 22.89
C PHE A 8 10.98 -3.94 23.15
N ARG A 9 12.18 -4.15 22.62
CA ARG A 9 13.24 -3.15 22.71
C ARG A 9 13.05 -2.09 21.64
N VAL A 10 13.11 -0.82 22.06
CA VAL A 10 13.16 0.34 21.18
C VAL A 10 14.46 1.08 21.39
N SER A 11 14.93 1.77 20.36
CA SER A 11 16.09 2.65 20.52
C SER A 11 15.69 3.93 21.26
N ASP A 12 16.59 4.46 22.08
CA ASP A 12 16.34 5.72 22.81
C ASP A 12 15.89 6.88 21.90
N PRO A 13 16.45 7.07 20.69
CA PRO A 13 15.98 8.13 19.80
C PRO A 13 14.53 7.95 19.37
N LEU A 14 14.08 6.70 19.16
CA LEU A 14 12.70 6.40 18.78
C LEU A 14 11.74 6.68 19.94
N LEU A 15 12.08 6.22 21.15
CA LEU A 15 11.27 6.46 22.35
C LEU A 15 11.10 7.97 22.60
N ARG A 16 12.20 8.74 22.55
CA ARG A 16 12.15 10.21 22.71
C ARG A 16 11.25 10.90 21.69
N ARG A 17 11.24 10.43 20.43
CA ARG A 17 10.36 10.98 19.38
C ARG A 17 8.89 10.67 19.67
N LEU A 18 8.59 9.45 20.11
CA LEU A 18 7.24 9.03 20.46
C LEU A 18 6.72 9.81 21.68
N ASP A 19 7.53 9.96 22.73
CA ASP A 19 7.16 10.73 23.92
C ASP A 19 6.93 12.21 23.60
N LYS A 20 7.77 12.82 22.74
CA LYS A 20 7.55 14.20 22.29
C LYS A 20 6.22 14.34 21.54
N LEU A 21 5.89 13.38 20.68
CA LEU A 21 4.61 13.38 19.96
C LEU A 21 3.43 13.24 20.92
N ALA A 22 3.54 12.33 21.90
CA ALA A 22 2.56 12.13 22.96
C ALA A 22 2.29 13.43 23.72
N GLN A 23 3.34 14.15 24.13
CA GLN A 23 3.20 15.43 24.84
C GLN A 23 2.53 16.52 23.99
N VAL A 24 2.94 16.69 22.74
CA VAL A 24 2.37 17.73 21.86
C VAL A 24 0.90 17.45 21.55
N THR A 25 0.55 16.18 21.36
CA THR A 25 -0.82 15.75 21.07
C THR A 25 -1.69 15.56 22.32
N ARG A 26 -1.11 15.64 23.52
CA ARG A 26 -1.75 15.33 24.81
C ARG A 26 -2.36 13.93 24.86
N ARG A 27 -1.68 12.96 24.24
CA ARG A 27 -2.08 11.55 24.20
C ARG A 27 -1.09 10.70 24.98
N ASP A 28 -1.50 9.49 25.38
CA ASP A 28 -0.60 8.55 26.03
C ASP A 28 0.31 7.85 25.02
N THR A 29 1.58 7.64 25.41
CA THR A 29 2.61 7.00 24.58
C THR A 29 2.18 5.60 24.13
N SER A 30 1.48 4.83 24.99
CA SER A 30 0.98 3.48 24.67
C SER A 30 -0.09 3.46 23.58
N SER A 31 -1.02 4.41 23.59
CA SER A 31 -2.09 4.55 22.59
C SER A 31 -1.50 4.93 21.25
N LEU A 32 -0.54 5.87 21.22
CA LEU A 32 0.18 6.21 19.99
C LEU A 32 1.01 5.05 19.46
N ALA A 33 1.64 4.26 20.34
CA ALA A 33 2.35 3.05 19.92
C ALA A 33 1.39 2.01 19.32
N GLN A 34 0.24 1.79 19.95
CA GLN A 34 -0.78 0.87 19.46
C GLN A 34 -1.32 1.32 18.09
N GLU A 35 -1.64 2.60 17.93
CA GLU A 35 -2.08 3.18 16.66
C GLU A 35 -1.03 3.01 15.58
N ALA A 36 0.24 3.35 15.87
CA ALA A 36 1.33 3.20 14.92
C ALA A 36 1.55 1.73 14.47
N ILE A 37 1.37 0.77 15.38
CA ILE A 37 1.44 -0.66 15.06
C ILE A 37 0.24 -1.07 14.19
N ALA A 38 -0.97 -0.67 14.55
CA ALA A 38 -2.18 -0.97 13.78
C ALA A 38 -2.09 -0.41 12.35
N ASP A 39 -1.65 0.84 12.21
CA ASP A 39 -1.45 1.49 10.91
C ASP A 39 -0.34 0.83 10.08
N TYR A 40 0.71 0.34 10.73
CA TYR A 40 1.74 -0.42 10.05
C TYR A 40 1.19 -1.73 9.50
N LEU A 41 0.50 -2.51 10.34
CA LEU A 41 -0.09 -3.80 9.95
C LEU A 41 -1.10 -3.62 8.81
N ALA A 42 -2.02 -2.66 8.93
CA ALA A 42 -3.01 -2.38 7.89
C ALA A 42 -2.36 -2.05 6.54
N ARG A 43 -1.27 -1.25 6.53
CA ARG A 43 -0.53 -0.95 5.30
C ARG A 43 0.19 -2.17 4.73
N GLN A 44 0.77 -3.02 5.58
CA GLN A 44 1.44 -4.25 5.12
C GLN A 44 0.43 -5.25 4.55
N GLU A 45 -0.70 -5.44 5.22
CA GLU A 45 -1.78 -6.32 4.75
C GLU A 45 -2.36 -5.85 3.42
N ALA A 46 -2.64 -4.56 3.28
CA ALA A 46 -3.12 -3.99 2.02
C ALA A 46 -2.10 -4.16 0.88
N GLN A 47 -0.81 -3.96 1.17
CA GLN A 47 0.25 -4.15 0.19
C GLN A 47 0.37 -5.63 -0.24
N MET A 48 0.35 -6.55 0.71
CA MET A 48 0.43 -7.99 0.42
C MET A 48 -0.78 -8.44 -0.41
N ALA A 49 -1.99 -8.05 -0.02
CA ALA A 49 -3.20 -8.37 -0.77
C ALA A 49 -3.17 -7.81 -2.20
N ALA A 50 -2.62 -6.60 -2.40
CA ALA A 50 -2.46 -6.03 -3.73
C ALA A 50 -1.45 -6.80 -4.59
N ILE A 51 -0.35 -7.27 -3.99
CA ILE A 51 0.64 -8.11 -4.68
C ILE A 51 0.02 -9.44 -5.08
N ASP A 52 -0.68 -10.12 -4.17
CA ASP A 52 -1.32 -11.40 -4.44
C ASP A 52 -2.38 -11.26 -5.55
N ALA A 53 -3.22 -10.22 -5.48
CA ALA A 53 -4.20 -9.93 -6.52
C ALA A 53 -3.54 -9.63 -7.89
N ALA A 54 -2.42 -8.91 -7.90
CA ALA A 54 -1.67 -8.63 -9.12
C ALA A 54 -1.02 -9.89 -9.70
N ALA A 55 -0.51 -10.79 -8.85
CA ALA A 55 0.02 -12.08 -9.27
C ALA A 55 -1.08 -12.98 -9.87
N ASP A 56 -2.24 -13.08 -9.22
CA ASP A 56 -3.39 -13.83 -9.72
C ASP A 56 -3.91 -13.26 -11.05
N ALA A 57 -3.93 -11.94 -11.21
CA ALA A 57 -4.29 -11.29 -12.47
C ALA A 57 -3.25 -11.59 -13.57
N ALA A 58 -1.96 -11.56 -13.23
CA ALA A 58 -0.89 -11.89 -14.17
C ALA A 58 -0.92 -13.37 -14.60
N ASP A 59 -1.27 -14.28 -13.69
CA ASP A 59 -1.41 -15.71 -13.98
C ASP A 59 -2.58 -16.03 -14.92
N LYS A 60 -3.62 -15.18 -14.97
CA LYS A 60 -4.68 -15.27 -16.00
C LYS A 60 -4.15 -14.97 -17.41
N GLY A 61 -3.01 -14.28 -17.51
CA GLY A 61 -2.32 -14.02 -18.77
C GLY A 61 -2.90 -12.85 -19.57
N ASP A 62 -3.87 -12.13 -19.01
CA ASP A 62 -4.57 -11.02 -19.67
C ASP A 62 -3.85 -9.69 -19.38
N PHE A 63 -3.21 -9.10 -20.40
CA PHE A 63 -2.46 -7.85 -20.29
C PHE A 63 -2.82 -6.86 -21.39
N VAL A 64 -2.52 -5.58 -21.14
CA VAL A 64 -2.50 -4.54 -22.18
C VAL A 64 -1.08 -4.38 -22.71
N SER A 65 -0.91 -4.23 -24.02
CA SER A 65 0.37 -4.00 -24.67
C SER A 65 0.96 -2.64 -24.27
N HIS A 66 2.28 -2.56 -24.32
CA HIS A 66 2.99 -1.32 -24.03
C HIS A 66 2.60 -0.18 -24.98
N GLU A 67 2.34 -0.49 -26.25
CA GLU A 67 1.93 0.47 -27.27
C GLU A 67 0.56 1.08 -26.95
N ALA A 68 -0.46 0.25 -26.73
CA ALA A 68 -1.80 0.71 -26.38
C ALA A 68 -1.83 1.54 -25.08
N MET A 69 -1.04 1.12 -24.08
CA MET A 69 -0.88 1.86 -22.83
C MET A 69 -0.19 3.22 -23.04
N SER A 70 0.85 3.28 -23.89
CA SER A 70 1.59 4.51 -24.15
C SER A 70 0.77 5.53 -24.93
N GLU A 71 -0.01 5.09 -25.91
CA GLU A 71 -0.93 5.95 -26.65
C GLU A 71 -2.00 6.56 -25.72
N TRP A 72 -2.55 5.77 -24.80
CA TRP A 72 -3.52 6.26 -23.84
C TRP A 72 -2.92 7.28 -22.87
N LEU A 73 -1.77 6.96 -22.25
CA LEU A 73 -1.08 7.89 -21.35
C LEU A 73 -0.67 9.19 -22.06
N GLY A 74 -0.29 9.11 -23.34
CA GLY A 74 0.05 10.28 -24.15
C GLY A 74 -1.14 11.19 -24.46
N SER A 75 -2.37 10.68 -24.35
CA SER A 75 -3.60 11.46 -24.55
C SER A 75 -4.09 12.20 -23.29
N TRP A 76 -3.53 11.88 -22.12
CA TRP A 76 -3.92 12.50 -20.85
C TRP A 76 -3.67 14.01 -20.86
N GLY A 77 -4.67 14.78 -20.43
CA GLY A 77 -4.57 16.24 -20.37
C GLY A 77 -4.60 16.93 -21.75
N SER A 78 -4.97 16.20 -22.81
CA SER A 78 -5.30 16.77 -24.11
C SER A 78 -6.81 16.89 -24.29
N ASP A 79 -7.25 17.73 -25.24
CA ASP A 79 -8.67 17.86 -25.60
C ASP A 79 -9.26 16.57 -26.23
N GLU A 80 -8.40 15.62 -26.61
CA GLU A 80 -8.74 14.31 -27.18
C GLU A 80 -8.29 13.15 -26.27
N GLU A 81 -8.51 13.27 -24.95
CA GLU A 81 -8.21 12.20 -24.01
C GLU A 81 -8.95 10.90 -24.38
N ARG A 82 -8.18 9.82 -24.60
CA ARG A 82 -8.70 8.54 -25.07
C ARG A 82 -9.24 7.71 -23.91
N GLN A 83 -10.13 6.77 -24.24
CA GLN A 83 -10.61 5.78 -23.26
C GLN A 83 -9.47 4.84 -22.85
N PRO A 84 -9.49 4.32 -21.61
CA PRO A 84 -8.53 3.31 -21.17
C PRO A 84 -8.48 2.12 -22.12
N PRO A 85 -7.29 1.63 -22.49
CA PRO A 85 -7.12 0.53 -23.43
C PRO A 85 -7.63 -0.79 -22.85
N GLU A 86 -8.22 -1.63 -23.70
CA GLU A 86 -8.66 -2.98 -23.34
C GLU A 86 -7.52 -4.01 -23.45
N ILE A 87 -7.72 -5.20 -22.88
CA ILE A 87 -6.79 -6.32 -22.93
C ILE A 87 -6.61 -6.78 -24.39
N ASP A 88 -5.40 -6.60 -24.93
CA ASP A 88 -5.00 -6.99 -26.29
C ASP A 88 -3.89 -8.08 -26.29
N VAL A 89 -3.28 -8.37 -25.14
CA VAL A 89 -2.27 -9.42 -24.98
C VAL A 89 -2.82 -10.55 -24.12
N ARG A 90 -2.82 -11.79 -24.66
CA ARG A 90 -3.11 -13.01 -23.90
C ARG A 90 -1.93 -13.96 -23.90
N LYS A 91 -1.24 -14.07 -22.76
CA LYS A 91 -0.15 -15.02 -22.57
C LYS A 91 -0.70 -16.35 -22.06
N THR A 92 -0.90 -17.30 -22.98
CA THR A 92 -1.13 -18.71 -22.60
C THR A 92 0.18 -19.29 -22.09
N ARG A 93 0.20 -19.75 -20.82
CA ARG A 93 1.37 -20.43 -20.26
C ARG A 93 1.58 -21.76 -21.01
N ARG A 94 2.78 -21.98 -21.55
CA ARG A 94 3.23 -23.30 -22.00
C ARG A 94 3.71 -24.12 -20.81
#